data_AF-A0A9E4IKI6-F1
#
_entry.id   AF-A0A9E4IKI6-F1
#
_cell.length_a   1.000
_cell.length_b   1.000
_cell.length_c   1.000
_cell.angle_alpha   90.00
_cell.angle_beta   90.00
_cell.angle_gamma   90.00
#
_symmetry.space_group_name_H-M   'P 1'
#
loop_
_entity.id
_entity.type
_entity.pdbx_description
1 polymer ?
#
loop_
_entity_poly.entity_id
_entity_poly.type
_entity_poly.pdbx_seq_one_letter_code
_entity_poly.pdbx_strand_id
1 'polypeptide(L)'
;MATATVRRVRRVIRKFDPWTVFKVSLLFHVVFAAATLIGLLLMWSLVERAGIPASLDQFLITISLVDDRSVFFDNGSRFIRVAIFFSVVFGAAMILLSTLAAVIYNLTSDVVGGVEVVMLEETLQVPAPAIPGPPDPGPDTSPEDSAEMPTLAN
;
A
#
# COMPACT_ATOMS: atom_id res chain seq x y z
N MET A 1 25.17 -29.62 -0.98
CA MET A 1 23.75 -29.22 -1.05
C MET A 1 23.54 -28.10 -0.06
N ALA A 2 23.15 -26.90 -0.50
CA ALA A 2 22.84 -25.81 0.42
C ALA A 2 21.55 -26.18 1.18
N THR A 3 21.63 -26.22 2.51
CA THR A 3 20.45 -26.41 3.36
C THR A 3 19.79 -25.06 3.60
N ALA A 4 18.54 -24.94 3.18
CA ALA A 4 17.69 -23.80 3.48
C ALA A 4 17.29 -23.81 4.96
N THR A 5 17.77 -22.85 5.74
CA THR A 5 17.35 -22.68 7.14
C THR A 5 16.42 -21.48 7.25
N VAL A 6 15.22 -21.66 7.81
CA VAL A 6 14.26 -20.56 8.02
C VAL A 6 14.57 -19.82 9.32
N ARG A 7 14.97 -18.55 9.23
CA ARG A 7 15.22 -17.66 10.36
C ARG A 7 14.05 -16.71 10.58
N ARG A 8 13.51 -16.69 11.80
CA ARG A 8 12.51 -15.70 12.23
C ARG A 8 13.21 -14.40 12.61
N VAL A 9 12.87 -13.31 11.93
CA VAL A 9 13.39 -11.97 12.23
C VAL A 9 12.21 -11.05 12.55
N ARG A 10 12.25 -10.43 13.72
CA ARG A 10 11.28 -9.42 14.14
C ARG A 10 11.73 -8.06 13.58
N ARG A 11 10.89 -7.40 12.80
CA ARG A 11 11.14 -6.05 12.26
C ARG A 11 10.01 -5.13 12.71
N VAL A 12 10.28 -3.84 12.89
CA VAL A 12 9.26 -2.87 13.28
C VAL A 12 9.10 -1.86 12.16
N ILE A 13 7.85 -1.67 11.69
CA ILE A 13 7.52 -0.60 10.76
C ILE A 13 7.37 0.68 11.59
N ARG A 14 8.31 1.60 11.41
CA ARG A 14 8.33 2.89 12.12
C ARG A 14 7.72 4.04 11.33
N LYS A 15 7.69 3.96 10.00
CA LYS A 15 7.25 5.09 9.16
C LYS A 15 6.74 4.61 7.81
N PHE A 16 5.61 5.17 7.38
CA PHE A 16 5.18 5.14 6.00
C PHE A 16 5.63 6.42 5.29
N ASP A 17 6.14 6.29 4.06
CA ASP A 17 6.44 7.44 3.21
C ASP A 17 5.13 8.02 2.62
N PRO A 18 4.71 9.25 3.03
CA PRO A 18 3.46 9.83 2.57
C PRO A 18 3.40 10.01 1.05
N TRP A 19 4.54 10.23 0.40
CA TRP A 19 4.62 10.38 -1.05
C TRP A 19 4.27 9.08 -1.77
N THR A 20 4.76 7.96 -1.25
CA THR A 20 4.41 6.64 -1.77
C THR A 20 2.94 6.30 -1.51
N VAL A 21 2.42 6.60 -0.31
CA VAL A 21 1.01 6.39 0.01
C VAL A 21 0.10 7.21 -0.88
N PHE A 22 0.45 8.47 -1.17
CA PHE A 22 -0.29 9.31 -2.11
C PHE A 22 -0.36 8.70 -3.51
N LYS A 23 0.75 8.19 -4.05
CA LYS A 23 0.76 7.56 -5.39
C LYS A 23 -0.10 6.30 -5.45
N VAL A 24 0.04 5.42 -4.45
CA VAL A 24 -0.70 4.16 -4.39
C VAL A 24 -2.19 4.43 -4.18
N SER A 25 -2.53 5.35 -3.27
CA SER A 25 -3.92 5.72 -2.99
C SER A 25 -4.54 6.41 -4.20
N LEU A 26 -3.82 7.25 -4.93
CA LEU A 26 -4.30 7.89 -6.15
C LEU A 26 -4.69 6.84 -7.20
N LEU A 27 -3.84 5.83 -7.45
CA LEU A 27 -4.16 4.78 -8.41
C LEU A 27 -5.37 3.95 -7.97
N PHE A 28 -5.39 3.51 -6.71
CA PHE A 28 -6.47 2.70 -6.16
C PHE A 28 -7.82 3.44 -6.20
N HIS A 29 -7.85 4.70 -5.77
CA HIS A 29 -9.09 5.48 -5.70
C HIS A 29 -9.58 5.93 -7.06
N VAL A 30 -8.72 6.13 -8.05
CA VAL A 30 -9.16 6.39 -9.43
C VAL A 30 -9.93 5.19 -9.98
N VAL A 31 -9.40 3.97 -9.78
CA VAL A 31 -10.10 2.73 -10.19
C VAL A 31 -11.41 2.57 -9.42
N PHE A 32 -11.39 2.81 -8.11
CA PHE A 32 -12.59 2.75 -7.28
C PHE A 32 -13.65 3.79 -7.71
N ALA A 33 -13.24 5.04 -7.95
CA ALA A 33 -14.12 6.11 -8.42
C ALA A 33 -14.75 5.77 -9.78
N ALA A 34 -13.98 5.18 -10.70
CA ALA A 34 -14.51 4.69 -11.97
C ALA A 34 -15.52 3.56 -11.78
N ALA A 35 -15.24 2.59 -10.91
CA ALA A 35 -16.16 1.50 -10.58
C ALA A 35 -17.46 2.02 -9.95
N THR A 36 -17.37 2.95 -9.00
CA THR A 36 -18.53 3.62 -8.39
C THR A 36 -19.33 4.42 -9.41
N LEU A 37 -18.65 5.14 -10.32
CA LEU A 37 -19.32 5.90 -11.38
C LEU A 37 -20.11 4.98 -12.31
N ILE A 38 -19.51 3.88 -12.78
CA ILE A 38 -20.20 2.88 -13.60
C ILE A 38 -21.39 2.29 -12.83
N GLY A 39 -21.21 1.97 -11.54
CA GLY A 39 -22.29 1.53 -10.66
C GLY A 39 -23.44 2.52 -10.59
N LEU A 40 -23.17 3.82 -10.42
CA LEU A 40 -24.18 4.88 -10.41
C LEU A 40 -24.89 5.02 -11.75
N LEU A 41 -24.17 4.90 -12.88
CA LEU A 41 -24.76 4.96 -14.22
C LEU A 41 -25.70 3.79 -14.46
N LEU A 42 -25.29 2.57 -14.09
CA LEU A 42 -26.12 1.38 -14.21
C LEU A 42 -27.34 1.48 -13.29
N MET A 43 -27.13 1.88 -12.03
CA MET A 43 -28.21 2.10 -11.07
C MET A 43 -29.23 3.12 -11.62
N TRP A 44 -28.76 4.24 -12.14
CA TRP A 44 -29.63 5.27 -12.72
C TRP A 44 -30.41 4.78 -13.94
N SER A 45 -29.77 4.01 -14.83
CA SER A 45 -30.48 3.41 -15.96
C SER A 45 -31.61 2.48 -15.51
N LEU A 46 -31.44 1.75 -14.40
CA LEU A 46 -32.49 0.93 -13.82
C LEU A 46 -33.63 1.80 -13.26
N VAL A 47 -33.29 2.91 -12.59
CA VAL A 47 -34.25 3.86 -12.02
C VAL A 47 -35.09 4.56 -13.11
N GLU A 48 -34.45 4.99 -14.20
CA GLU A 48 -35.15 5.57 -15.35
C GLU A 48 -36.13 4.57 -15.98
N ARG A 49 -35.71 3.31 -16.19
CA ARG A 49 -36.58 2.24 -16.71
C ARG A 49 -37.77 1.95 -15.80
N ALA A 50 -37.60 2.12 -14.49
CA ALA A 50 -38.67 1.95 -13.52
C ALA A 50 -39.65 3.13 -13.48
N GLY A 51 -39.40 4.23 -14.20
CA GLY A 51 -40.28 5.39 -14.24
C GLY A 51 -40.35 6.18 -12.92
N ILE A 52 -39.41 5.94 -11.99
CA ILE A 52 -39.35 6.61 -10.69
C ILE A 52 -39.19 8.14 -10.85
N PRO A 53 -38.30 8.66 -11.74
CA PRO A 53 -38.14 10.11 -11.91
C PRO A 53 -39.44 10.82 -12.31
N ALA A 54 -40.16 10.25 -13.28
CA ALA A 54 -41.44 10.79 -13.75
C ALA A 54 -42.51 10.78 -12.64
N SER A 55 -42.53 9.74 -11.81
CA SER A 55 -43.46 9.63 -10.68
C SER A 55 -43.17 10.69 -9.60
N LEU A 56 -41.90 11.01 -9.37
CA LEU A 56 -41.48 12.06 -8.43
C LEU A 56 -41.80 13.46 -8.97
N ASP A 57 -41.56 13.73 -10.25
CA ASP A 57 -41.93 15.01 -10.88
C ASP A 57 -43.46 15.24 -10.77
N GLN A 58 -44.28 14.23 -11.06
CA GLN A 58 -45.75 14.30 -10.90
C GLN A 58 -46.18 14.54 -9.44
N PHE A 59 -45.53 13.89 -8.48
CA PHE A 59 -45.79 14.11 -7.07
C PHE A 59 -45.46 15.54 -6.63
N LEU A 60 -44.33 16.09 -7.09
CA LEU A 60 -43.89 17.45 -6.76
C LEU A 60 -44.82 18.53 -7.33
N ILE A 61 -45.34 18.31 -8.54
CA ILE A 61 -46.37 19.15 -9.15
C ILE A 61 -47.66 19.09 -8.32
N THR A 62 -48.10 17.89 -7.92
CA THR A 62 -49.34 17.69 -7.15
C THR A 62 -49.34 18.43 -5.81
N ILE A 63 -48.18 18.53 -5.15
CA ILE A 63 -48.03 19.25 -3.88
C ILE A 63 -47.70 20.75 -4.05
N SER A 64 -47.70 21.26 -5.29
CA SER A 64 -47.40 22.66 -5.63
C SER A 64 -46.06 23.18 -5.09
N LEU A 65 -45.10 22.27 -4.84
CA LEU A 65 -43.72 22.66 -4.50
C LEU A 65 -42.96 23.17 -5.73
N VAL A 66 -43.48 22.88 -6.91
CA VAL A 66 -42.82 23.03 -8.20
C VAL A 66 -43.85 23.45 -9.25
N ASP A 67 -43.47 24.41 -10.12
CA ASP A 67 -44.30 24.92 -11.21
C ASP A 67 -44.43 23.86 -12.33
N ASP A 68 -45.57 23.83 -13.05
CA ASP A 68 -45.93 22.81 -14.07
C ASP A 68 -44.88 22.66 -15.20
N ARG A 69 -44.00 23.65 -15.37
CA ARG A 69 -42.97 23.69 -16.42
C ARG A 69 -41.59 23.22 -15.97
N SER A 70 -41.39 22.92 -14.69
CA SER A 70 -40.10 22.53 -14.16
C SER A 70 -39.95 21.02 -14.07
N VAL A 71 -39.15 20.46 -14.97
CA VAL A 71 -38.78 19.04 -14.94
C VAL A 71 -37.42 18.90 -14.25
N PHE A 72 -37.43 18.40 -13.01
CA PHE A 72 -36.23 18.32 -12.17
C PHE A 72 -35.48 17.01 -12.36
N PHE A 73 -36.20 15.89 -12.46
CA PHE A 73 -35.60 14.55 -12.41
C PHE A 73 -35.50 13.84 -13.77
N ASP A 74 -36.27 14.24 -14.78
CA ASP A 74 -36.21 13.65 -16.14
C ASP A 74 -34.94 14.02 -16.94
N ASN A 75 -34.15 14.97 -16.46
CA ASN A 75 -32.90 15.35 -17.12
C ASN A 75 -31.78 14.36 -16.77
N GLY A 76 -31.75 13.18 -17.40
CA GLY A 76 -30.66 12.19 -17.22
C GLY A 76 -29.25 12.78 -17.40
N SER A 77 -29.12 13.82 -18.23
CA SER A 77 -27.86 14.57 -18.39
C SER A 77 -27.43 15.36 -17.15
N ARG A 78 -28.36 15.81 -16.29
CA ARG A 78 -28.05 16.47 -15.01
C ARG A 78 -27.57 15.43 -13.99
N PHE A 79 -28.23 14.29 -13.92
CA PHE A 79 -27.81 13.19 -13.05
C PHE A 79 -26.39 12.74 -13.37
N ILE A 80 -26.07 12.50 -14.65
CA ILE A 80 -24.72 12.08 -15.07
C ILE A 80 -23.67 13.11 -14.65
N ARG A 81 -23.94 14.41 -14.82
CA ARG A 81 -23.04 15.48 -14.39
C ARG A 81 -22.80 15.48 -12.88
N VAL A 82 -23.87 15.33 -12.09
CA VAL A 82 -23.77 15.24 -10.63
C VAL A 82 -23.04 13.96 -10.21
N ALA A 83 -23.29 12.83 -10.86
CA ALA A 83 -22.62 11.56 -10.58
C ALA A 83 -21.12 11.62 -10.86
N ILE A 84 -20.70 12.23 -11.98
CA ILE A 84 -19.29 12.45 -12.29
C ILE A 84 -18.65 13.37 -11.25
N PHE A 85 -19.28 14.51 -10.96
CA PHE A 85 -18.77 15.46 -9.96
C PHE A 85 -18.63 14.78 -8.59
N PHE A 86 -19.65 14.07 -8.14
CA PHE A 86 -19.65 13.33 -6.89
C PHE A 86 -18.54 12.29 -6.86
N SER A 87 -18.39 11.47 -7.91
CA SER A 87 -17.35 10.45 -7.99
C SER A 87 -15.94 11.05 -7.89
N VAL A 88 -15.68 12.16 -8.59
CA VAL A 88 -14.38 12.84 -8.55
C VAL A 88 -14.10 13.42 -7.16
N VAL A 89 -15.07 14.15 -6.58
CA VAL A 89 -14.91 14.76 -5.25
C VAL A 89 -14.74 13.69 -4.17
N PHE A 90 -15.54 12.63 -4.21
CA PHE A 90 -15.44 11.52 -3.28
C PHE A 90 -14.11 10.78 -3.41
N GLY A 91 -13.68 10.48 -4.64
CA GLY A 91 -12.37 9.87 -4.90
C GLY A 91 -11.21 10.72 -4.38
N ALA A 92 -11.24 12.03 -4.64
CA ALA A 92 -10.24 12.97 -4.13
C ALA A 92 -10.22 13.04 -2.60
N ALA A 93 -11.39 13.08 -1.96
CA ALA A 93 -11.52 13.07 -0.51
C ALA A 93 -10.92 11.79 0.10
N MET A 94 -11.13 10.64 -0.54
CA MET A 94 -10.60 9.36 -0.07
C MET A 94 -9.07 9.23 -0.26
N ILE A 95 -8.52 9.80 -1.33
CA ILE A 95 -7.05 9.94 -1.51
C ILE A 95 -6.45 10.78 -0.39
N LEU A 96 -7.08 11.92 -0.09
CA LEU A 96 -6.65 12.81 0.98
C LEU A 96 -6.72 12.10 2.33
N LEU A 97 -7.83 11.42 2.61
CA LEU A 97 -8.03 10.66 3.85
C LEU A 97 -6.98 9.55 4.02
N SER A 98 -6.66 8.83 2.95
CA SER A 98 -5.64 7.77 2.96
C SER A 98 -4.24 8.32 3.23
N THR A 99 -3.91 9.44 2.59
CA THR A 99 -2.60 10.10 2.78
C THR A 99 -2.50 10.68 4.18
N LEU A 100 -3.59 11.28 4.69
CA LEU A 100 -3.68 11.80 6.05
C LEU A 100 -3.54 10.68 7.08
N ALA A 101 -4.17 9.52 6.86
CA ALA A 101 -4.04 8.36 7.74
C ALA A 101 -2.57 7.90 7.86
N ALA A 102 -1.80 7.94 6.77
CA ALA A 102 -0.37 7.62 6.82
C ALA A 102 0.44 8.65 7.63
N VAL A 103 0.11 9.93 7.51
CA VAL A 103 0.74 10.98 8.33
C VAL A 103 0.40 10.80 9.81
N ILE A 104 -0.86 10.53 10.14
CA ILE A 104 -1.31 10.27 11.52
C ILE A 104 -0.62 9.02 12.09
N TYR A 105 -0.47 7.96 11.30
CA TYR A 105 0.27 6.78 11.70
C TYR A 105 1.70 7.13 12.07
N ASN A 106 2.40 7.89 11.23
CA ASN A 106 3.79 8.29 11.49
C ASN A 106 3.93 9.04 12.82
N LEU A 107 3.00 9.95 13.12
CA LEU A 107 3.00 10.69 14.38
C LEU A 107 2.71 9.77 15.59
N THR A 108 1.81 8.81 15.41
CA THR A 108 1.43 7.87 16.47
C THR A 108 2.54 6.84 16.73
N SER A 109 3.22 6.38 15.69
CA SER A 109 4.32 5.41 15.81
C SER A 109 5.53 5.99 16.52
N ASP A 110 5.76 7.31 16.42
CA ASP A 110 6.80 7.98 17.18
C ASP A 110 6.53 7.95 18.70
N VAL A 111 5.25 7.90 19.10
CA VAL A 111 4.83 7.83 20.51
C VAL A 111 4.75 6.38 21.02
N VAL A 112 4.19 5.47 20.22
CA VAL A 112 3.88 4.09 20.65
C VAL A 112 5.00 3.09 20.33
N GLY A 113 5.90 3.42 19.39
CA GLY A 113 7.00 2.55 18.96
C GLY A 113 6.76 1.79 17.65
N GLY A 114 5.58 1.93 17.02
CA GLY A 114 5.25 1.36 15.70
C GLY A 114 4.63 -0.04 15.73
N VAL A 115 4.53 -0.68 14.56
CA VAL A 115 3.93 -2.03 14.41
C VAL A 115 5.03 -3.06 14.17
N GLU A 116 5.09 -4.10 15.02
CA GLU A 116 6.00 -5.22 14.85
C GLU A 116 5.48 -6.21 13.80
N VAL A 117 6.36 -6.62 12.89
CA VAL A 117 6.12 -7.63 11.85
C VAL A 117 7.17 -8.72 11.96
N VAL A 118 6.71 -9.97 11.93
CA VAL A 118 7.58 -11.15 11.97
C VAL A 118 7.84 -11.59 10.54
N MET A 119 9.10 -11.51 10.10
CA MET A 119 9.54 -11.93 8.77
C MET A 119 10.24 -13.27 8.86
N LEU A 120 9.90 -14.18 7.95
CA LEU A 120 10.56 -15.47 7.79
C LEU A 120 11.57 -15.33 6.65
N GLU A 121 12.85 -15.31 6.99
CA GLU A 121 13.95 -15.20 6.03
C GLU A 121 14.52 -16.61 5.80
N GLU A 122 14.61 -17.06 4.55
CA GLU A 122 15.34 -18.28 4.21
C GLU A 122 16.82 -17.92 4.05
N THR A 123 17.64 -18.26 5.04
CA THR A 123 19.09 -18.06 4.92
C THR A 123 19.66 -19.27 4.18
N LEU A 124 20.20 -19.01 2.99
CA LEU A 124 21.07 -19.97 2.33
C LEU A 124 22.38 -20.01 3.12
N GLN A 125 22.64 -21.12 3.80
CA GLN A 125 23.90 -21.32 4.48
C GLN A 125 24.97 -21.62 3.42
N VAL A 126 25.68 -20.57 2.98
CA VAL A 126 26.85 -20.73 2.12
C VAL A 126 27.96 -21.32 2.98
N PRO A 127 28.45 -22.55 2.70
CA PRO A 127 29.58 -23.12 3.42
C PRO A 127 30.76 -22.14 3.34
N ALA A 128 31.36 -21.81 4.48
CA ALA A 128 32.58 -21.02 4.50
C ALA A 128 33.59 -21.67 3.55
N PRO A 129 34.31 -20.89 2.71
CA PRO A 129 35.43 -21.43 1.95
C PRO A 129 36.32 -22.19 2.92
N ALA A 130 36.64 -23.44 2.62
CA ALA A 130 37.66 -24.16 3.37
C ALA A 130 38.95 -23.35 3.18
N ILE A 131 39.27 -22.49 4.15
CA ILE A 131 40.60 -21.92 4.25
C ILE A 131 41.48 -23.15 4.43
N PRO A 132 42.37 -23.47 3.45
CA PRO A 132 43.30 -24.57 3.64
C PRO A 132 44.00 -24.33 4.96
N GLY A 133 44.04 -25.35 5.83
CA GLY A 133 44.76 -25.24 7.08
C GLY A 133 46.20 -24.79 6.82
N PRO A 134 46.88 -24.21 7.83
CA PRO A 134 48.32 -24.00 7.74
C PRO A 134 48.97 -25.27 7.16
N PRO A 135 49.91 -25.16 6.20
CA PRO A 135 50.65 -26.32 5.71
C PRO A 135 51.16 -27.10 6.90
N ASP A 136 50.92 -28.42 6.94
CA ASP A 136 51.46 -29.25 8.01
C ASP A 136 52.96 -28.98 8.09
N PRO A 137 53.51 -28.76 9.30
CA PRO A 137 54.95 -28.62 9.47
C PRO A 137 55.59 -29.85 8.85
N GLY A 138 56.42 -29.61 7.82
CA GLY A 138 57.08 -30.69 7.10
C GLY A 138 57.89 -31.55 8.07
N PRO A 139 58.24 -32.79 7.69
CA PRO A 139 59.10 -33.65 8.51
C PRO A 139 60.49 -33.05 8.80
N ASP A 140 60.82 -31.88 8.24
CA ASP A 140 62.05 -31.11 8.42
C ASP A 140 61.94 -29.93 9.41
N THR A 141 60.75 -29.56 9.90
CA THR A 141 60.62 -28.50 10.92
C THR A 141 60.99 -29.05 12.30
N SER A 142 62.27 -29.33 12.50
CA SER A 142 62.82 -29.65 13.81
C SER A 142 62.70 -28.43 14.74
N PRO A 143 62.47 -28.61 16.05
CA PRO A 143 62.36 -27.51 17.01
C PRO A 143 63.57 -26.56 17.05
N GLU A 144 64.72 -26.98 16.51
CA GLU A 144 65.94 -26.17 16.42
C GLU A 144 65.80 -24.99 15.44
N ASP A 145 65.06 -25.12 14.33
CA ASP A 145 64.91 -24.04 13.33
C ASP A 145 64.04 -22.88 13.85
N SER A 146 63.14 -23.16 14.79
CA SER A 146 62.33 -22.13 15.47
C SER A 146 63.11 -21.34 16.53
N ALA A 147 64.27 -21.85 16.97
CA ALA A 147 65.12 -21.22 17.98
C ALA A 147 66.15 -20.24 17.37
N GLU A 148 66.39 -20.30 16.06
CA GLU A 148 67.31 -19.38 15.36
C GLU A 148 66.65 -18.09 14.88
N MET A 149 65.35 -17.87 15.10
CA MET A 149 64.72 -16.59 14.77
C MET A 149 65.44 -15.46 15.53
N PRO A 150 66.24 -14.60 14.85
CA PRO A 150 66.91 -13.52 15.53
C PRO A 150 65.81 -12.59 16.03
N THR A 151 65.92 -12.17 17.28
CA THR A 151 65.05 -11.14 17.84
C THR A 151 65.30 -9.85 17.06
N LEU A 152 64.51 -9.63 16.01
CA LEU A 152 64.47 -8.40 15.25
C LEU A 152 63.88 -7.33 16.17
N ALA A 153 64.77 -6.72 16.95
CA ALA A 153 64.54 -5.46 17.63
C ALA A 153 64.46 -4.36 16.59
N ASN A 154 63.29 -3.74 16.43
CA ASN A 154 63.08 -2.29 16.36
C ASN A 154 61.59 -1.96 16.37
#